data_AF-A0A351IX68-F1
#
_entry.id   AF-A0A351IX68-F1
#
_cell.length_a   1.000
_cell.length_b   1.000
_cell.length_c   1.000
_cell.angle_alpha   90.00
_cell.angle_beta   90.00
_cell.angle_gamma   90.00
#
_symmetry.space_group_name_H-M   'P 1'
#
loop_
_entity.id
_entity.type
_entity.pdbx_description
1 polymer ?
#
loop_
_entity_poly.entity_id
_entity_poly.type
_entity_poly.pdbx_seq_one_letter_code
_entity_poly.pdbx_strand_id
1 'polypeptide(L)'
;NLVNLFAIPFVCGVSCGIVTVLAYRLAGLWGQGGGGQLSAAVVTMCAAGYFVVLAFRQDNSVFLHFAFFHSSLTAALCLCFAAILFLVYASPMNTLLGTAKIPFGIFMLALGLSLVPMLICELLKYFLNHIDLSRKHAA
;
A
#
# COMPACT_ATOMS: atom_id res chain seq x y z
N ASN A 1 -16.37 16.14 -8.37
CA ASN A 1 -17.13 15.22 -7.48
C ASN A 1 -16.51 15.21 -6.09
N LEU A 2 -17.04 16.01 -5.15
CA LEU A 2 -16.54 16.10 -3.76
C LEU A 2 -16.60 14.75 -3.02
N VAL A 3 -17.59 13.91 -3.35
CA VAL A 3 -17.74 12.55 -2.80
C VAL A 3 -16.56 11.66 -3.19
N ASN A 4 -16.09 11.71 -4.44
CA ASN A 4 -14.93 10.93 -4.88
C ASN A 4 -13.63 11.40 -4.21
N LEU A 5 -13.52 12.71 -3.93
CA LEU A 5 -12.36 13.31 -3.29
C LEU A 5 -12.21 12.90 -1.82
N PHE A 6 -13.30 12.54 -1.12
CA PHE A 6 -13.26 12.16 0.29
C PHE A 6 -13.47 10.66 0.54
N ALA A 7 -14.35 10.00 -0.22
CA ALA A 7 -14.69 8.59 0.01
C ALA A 7 -13.54 7.65 -0.35
N ILE A 8 -12.86 7.89 -1.49
CA ILE A 8 -11.78 6.99 -1.94
C ILE A 8 -10.59 7.08 -0.98
N PRO A 9 -10.06 8.26 -0.60
CA PRO A 9 -8.93 8.34 0.34
C PRO A 9 -9.26 7.77 1.72
N PHE A 10 -10.50 7.95 2.19
CA PHE A 10 -10.95 7.39 3.46
C PHE A 10 -10.94 5.85 3.43
N VAL A 11 -11.56 5.23 2.41
CA VAL A 11 -11.62 3.77 2.30
C VAL A 11 -10.22 3.16 2.07
N CYS A 12 -9.38 3.82 1.26
CA CYS A 12 -8.00 3.42 1.05
C CYS A 12 -7.16 3.56 2.34
N GLY A 13 -7.36 4.63 3.12
CA GLY A 13 -6.68 4.82 4.41
C GLY A 13 -7.09 3.78 5.46
N VAL A 14 -8.39 3.48 5.57
CA VAL A 14 -8.91 2.44 6.48
C VAL A 14 -8.37 1.07 6.08
N SER A 15 -8.37 0.74 4.78
CA SER A 15 -7.83 -0.53 4.31
C SER A 15 -6.33 -0.67 4.56
N CYS A 16 -5.53 0.40 4.39
CA CYS A 16 -4.13 0.44 4.82
C CYS A 16 -3.96 0.08 6.30
N GLY A 17 -4.78 0.66 7.18
CA GLY A 17 -4.75 0.36 8.61
C GLY A 17 -5.07 -1.11 8.91
N ILE A 18 -6.12 -1.66 8.27
CA ILE A 18 -6.54 -3.06 8.43
C ILE A 18 -5.42 -4.01 7.99
N VAL A 19 -4.84 -3.84 6.81
CA VAL A 19 -3.79 -4.74 6.32
C VAL A 19 -2.52 -4.63 7.16
N THR A 20 -2.23 -3.46 7.71
CA THR A 20 -1.09 -3.25 8.62
C THR A 20 -1.27 -4.06 9.92
N VAL A 21 -2.46 -3.99 10.53
CA VAL A 21 -2.77 -4.80 11.73
C VAL A 21 -2.77 -6.29 11.39
N LEU A 22 -3.27 -6.67 10.21
CA LEU A 22 -3.26 -8.06 9.76
C LEU A 22 -1.83 -8.60 9.60
N ALA A 23 -0.94 -7.83 8.97
CA ALA A 23 0.47 -8.20 8.82
C ALA A 23 1.19 -8.35 10.17
N TYR A 24 0.92 -7.44 11.12
CA TYR A 24 1.41 -7.55 12.49
C TYR A 24 1.02 -8.89 13.13
N ARG A 25 -0.26 -9.25 13.05
CA ARG A 25 -0.81 -10.49 13.63
C ARG A 25 -0.27 -11.73 12.93
N LEU A 26 -0.21 -11.74 11.60
CA LEU A 26 0.28 -12.88 10.81
C LEU A 26 1.77 -13.14 11.09
N ALA A 27 2.58 -12.09 11.24
CA ALA A 27 3.97 -12.24 11.65
C ALA A 27 4.09 -12.88 13.04
N GLY A 28 3.19 -12.55 13.97
CA GLY A 28 3.14 -13.16 15.31
C GLY A 28 2.76 -14.65 15.25
N LEU A 29 1.80 -15.02 14.40
CA LEU A 29 1.43 -16.41 14.15
C LEU A 29 2.56 -17.22 13.51
N TRP A 30 3.46 -16.56 12.78
CA TRP A 30 4.68 -17.15 12.22
C TRP A 30 5.87 -17.17 13.20
N GLY A 31 5.61 -16.96 14.49
CA GLY A 31 6.61 -17.07 15.55
C GLY A 31 7.54 -15.88 15.69
N GLN A 32 7.22 -14.72 15.09
CA GLN A 32 8.00 -13.51 15.31
C GLN A 32 7.71 -12.90 16.68
N GLY A 33 8.77 -12.52 17.40
CA GLY A 33 8.66 -11.67 18.59
C GLY A 33 8.15 -10.27 18.26
N GLY A 34 7.88 -9.45 19.28
CA GLY A 34 7.25 -8.12 19.12
C GLY A 34 7.92 -7.22 18.08
N GLY A 35 9.26 -7.22 18.01
CA GLY A 35 10.00 -6.44 17.00
C GLY A 35 9.80 -6.93 15.56
N GLY A 36 9.69 -8.25 15.34
CA GLY A 36 9.43 -8.80 14.01
C GLY A 36 7.99 -8.54 13.55
N GLN A 37 7.02 -8.57 14.49
CA GLN A 37 5.64 -8.17 14.21
C GLN A 37 5.54 -6.69 13.82
N LEU A 38 6.22 -5.81 14.57
CA LEU A 38 6.28 -4.38 14.26
C LEU A 38 6.92 -4.13 12.89
N SER A 39 7.97 -4.87 12.54
CA SER A 39 8.65 -4.74 11.25
C SER A 39 7.75 -5.11 10.08
N ALA A 40 6.98 -6.20 10.21
CA ALA A 40 5.98 -6.57 9.21
C ALA A 40 4.90 -5.49 9.06
N ALA A 41 4.46 -4.88 10.16
CA ALA A 41 3.51 -3.77 10.14
C ALA A 41 4.08 -2.54 9.43
N VAL A 42 5.31 -2.11 9.76
CA VAL A 42 5.99 -0.96 9.14
C VAL A 42 6.14 -1.16 7.63
N VAL A 43 6.63 -2.33 7.20
CA VAL A 43 6.75 -2.67 5.77
C VAL A 43 5.40 -2.55 5.08
N THR A 44 4.37 -3.15 5.67
CA THR A 44 3.02 -3.16 5.08
C THR A 44 2.46 -1.76 4.98
N MET A 45 2.59 -0.93 6.03
CA MET A 45 2.07 0.43 6.04
C MET A 45 2.79 1.33 5.01
N CYS A 46 4.12 1.27 4.96
CA CYS A 46 4.92 2.06 4.02
C CYS A 46 4.64 1.64 2.58
N ALA A 47 4.63 0.34 2.28
CA ALA A 47 4.34 -0.16 0.94
C ALA A 47 2.88 0.12 0.53
N ALA A 48 1.92 -0.02 1.45
CA ALA A 48 0.51 0.19 1.16
C ALA A 48 0.22 1.66 0.86
N GLY A 49 0.72 2.59 1.69
CA GLY A 49 0.60 4.02 1.42
C GLY A 49 1.20 4.39 0.07
N TYR A 50 2.32 3.77 -0.28
CA TYR A 50 2.97 3.96 -1.55
C TYR A 50 2.12 3.47 -2.75
N PHE A 51 1.58 2.24 -2.70
CA PHE A 51 0.71 1.72 -3.76
C PHE A 51 -0.61 2.50 -3.88
N VAL A 52 -1.14 3.00 -2.77
CA VAL A 52 -2.33 3.86 -2.77
C VAL A 52 -2.05 5.20 -3.47
N VAL A 53 -0.89 5.81 -3.25
CA VAL A 53 -0.50 7.04 -3.98
C VAL A 53 -0.41 6.78 -5.49
N LEU A 54 0.13 5.63 -5.89
CA LEU A 54 0.14 5.23 -7.30
C LEU A 54 -1.27 5.10 -7.86
N ALA A 55 -2.19 4.48 -7.10
CA ALA A 55 -3.60 4.45 -7.46
C ALA A 55 -4.08 5.89 -7.69
N PHE A 56 -3.99 6.78 -6.71
CA PHE A 56 -4.53 8.16 -6.83
C PHE A 56 -3.94 9.02 -7.94
N ARG A 57 -2.81 8.65 -8.54
CA ARG A 57 -2.20 9.39 -9.65
C ARG A 57 -3.12 9.49 -10.88
N GLN A 58 -4.06 8.56 -11.06
CA GLN A 58 -4.99 8.59 -12.19
C GLN A 58 -6.47 8.44 -11.79
N ASP A 59 -7.33 9.21 -12.45
CA ASP A 59 -8.77 9.26 -12.17
C ASP A 59 -9.54 8.02 -12.66
N ASN A 60 -9.07 7.37 -13.74
CA ASN A 60 -9.77 6.24 -14.35
C ASN A 60 -9.28 4.88 -13.85
N SER A 61 -8.07 4.46 -14.26
CA SER A 61 -7.43 3.25 -13.71
C SER A 61 -5.93 3.23 -14.02
N VAL A 62 -5.12 2.80 -13.06
CA VAL A 62 -3.67 2.59 -13.22
C VAL A 62 -3.37 1.42 -14.17
N PHE A 63 -4.26 0.43 -14.26
CA PHE A 63 -4.06 -0.74 -15.13
C PHE A 63 -4.20 -0.42 -16.62
N LEU A 64 -4.97 0.61 -16.96
CA LEU A 64 -5.22 1.01 -18.34
C LEU A 64 -4.07 1.82 -18.96
N HIS A 65 -3.16 2.33 -18.13
CA HIS A 65 -2.09 3.26 -18.53
C HIS A 65 -0.70 2.82 -18.03
N PHE A 66 -0.49 1.52 -17.90
CA PHE A 66 0.76 0.89 -17.44
C PHE A 66 2.03 1.28 -18.24
N ALA A 67 1.89 2.04 -19.33
CA ALA A 67 2.91 2.21 -20.35
C ALA A 67 3.90 3.38 -20.15
N PHE A 68 3.71 4.31 -19.21
CA PHE A 68 4.65 5.43 -19.06
C PHE A 68 4.93 5.79 -17.60
N PHE A 69 5.74 4.96 -16.94
CA PHE A 69 6.49 5.45 -15.79
C PHE A 69 7.48 6.51 -16.27
N HIS A 70 7.20 7.78 -16.00
CA HIS A 70 8.23 8.83 -16.10
C HIS A 70 9.45 8.40 -15.29
N SER A 71 10.65 8.62 -15.82
CA SER A 71 11.91 8.24 -15.17
C SER A 71 12.01 8.72 -13.73
N SER A 72 11.44 9.89 -13.41
CA SER A 72 11.35 10.43 -12.06
C SER A 72 10.49 9.60 -11.11
N LEU A 73 9.37 9.03 -11.60
CA LEU A 73 8.50 8.19 -10.80
C LEU A 73 9.10 6.80 -10.60
N THR A 74 9.77 6.24 -11.61
CA THR A 74 10.57 5.01 -11.46
C THR A 74 11.72 5.19 -10.49
N ALA A 75 12.40 6.33 -10.51
CA ALA A 75 13.44 6.63 -9.53
C ALA A 75 12.86 6.73 -8.11
N ALA A 76 11.73 7.41 -7.94
CA ALA A 76 11.04 7.49 -6.65
C ALA A 76 10.57 6.10 -6.16
N LEU A 77 10.05 5.25 -7.05
CA LEU A 77 9.72 3.85 -6.78
C LEU A 77 10.90 3.09 -6.18
N CYS A 78 12.04 3.14 -6.86
CA CYS A 78 13.25 2.46 -6.43
C CYS A 78 13.77 2.99 -5.10
N LEU A 79 13.74 4.32 -4.89
CA LEU A 79 14.17 4.95 -3.64
C LEU A 79 13.25 4.59 -2.46
N CYS A 80 11.93 4.59 -2.65
CA CYS A 80 10.99 4.17 -1.62
C CYS A 80 11.18 2.70 -1.26
N PHE A 81 11.38 1.82 -2.25
CA PHE A 81 11.66 0.42 -2.00
C PHE A 81 12.99 0.22 -1.24
N ALA A 82 14.04 0.95 -1.64
CA ALA A 82 15.33 0.95 -0.94
C ALA A 82 15.20 1.46 0.51
N ALA A 83 14.38 2.50 0.75
CA ALA A 83 14.12 3.00 2.09
C ALA A 83 13.39 1.96 2.97
N ILE A 84 12.43 1.22 2.42
CA ILE A 84 11.76 0.12 3.13
C ILE A 84 12.77 -0.98 3.49
N LEU A 85 13.64 -1.38 2.56
CA LEU A 85 14.70 -2.34 2.84
C LEU A 85 15.66 -1.84 3.92
N PHE A 86 16.04 -0.56 3.85
CA PHE A 86 16.90 0.07 4.85
C PHE A 86 16.25 0.05 6.24
N LEU A 87 14.97 0.40 6.36
CA LEU A 87 14.24 0.38 7.64
C LEU A 87 14.21 -1.01 8.29
N VAL A 88 14.10 -2.07 7.50
CA VAL A 88 14.00 -3.46 8.00
C VAL A 88 15.34 -4.09 8.30
N TYR A 89 16.33 -3.84 7.44
CA TYR A 89 17.60 -4.58 7.45
C TYR A 89 18.78 -3.77 7.98
N ALA A 90 18.67 -2.44 8.12
CA ALA A 90 19.70 -1.65 8.78
C ALA A 90 19.63 -1.83 10.30
N SER A 91 20.69 -2.43 10.85
CA SER A 91 20.88 -2.62 12.30
C SER A 91 20.57 -1.38 13.17
N PRO A 92 21.02 -0.15 12.84
CA PRO A 92 20.73 1.01 13.69
C PRO A 92 19.23 1.38 13.73
N MET A 93 18.47 1.13 12.65
CA MET A 93 17.03 1.41 12.63
C MET A 93 16.25 0.40 13.48
N ASN A 94 16.70 -0.85 13.51
CA ASN A 94 16.10 -1.89 14.37
C ASN A 94 16.17 -1.53 15.85
N THR A 95 17.30 -1.02 16.31
CA THR A 95 17.45 -0.56 17.70
C THR A 95 16.62 0.68 17.99
N LEU A 96 16.53 1.62 17.04
CA LEU A 96 15.89 2.93 17.25
C LEU A 96 14.36 2.86 17.17
N LEU A 97 13.81 1.99 16.32
CA LEU A 97 12.37 1.79 16.13
C LEU A 97 11.81 0.60 16.91
N GLY A 98 12.67 -0.19 17.57
CA GLY A 98 12.29 -1.45 18.19
C GLY A 98 11.87 -2.53 17.18
N THR A 99 12.24 -2.36 15.91
CA THR A 99 12.02 -3.33 14.83
C THR A 99 13.08 -4.43 14.88
N ALA A 100 12.82 -5.54 14.20
CA ALA A 100 13.73 -6.66 14.11
C ALA A 100 13.79 -7.17 12.67
N LYS A 101 14.95 -7.73 12.29
CA LYS A 101 15.09 -8.35 10.99
C LYS A 101 14.06 -9.47 10.83
N ILE A 102 13.21 -9.34 9.82
CA ILE A 102 12.21 -10.37 9.48
C ILE A 102 12.75 -11.31 8.40
N PRO A 103 12.31 -12.58 8.40
CA PRO A 103 12.61 -13.51 7.32
C PRO A 103 11.93 -13.09 6.02
N PHE A 104 12.55 -13.46 4.90
CA PHE A 104 12.08 -13.09 3.56
C PHE A 104 10.61 -13.46 3.29
N GLY A 105 10.14 -14.60 3.81
CA GLY A 105 8.73 -15.01 3.65
C GLY A 105 7.74 -14.03 4.27
N ILE A 106 8.05 -13.49 5.46
CA ILE A 106 7.19 -12.51 6.14
C ILE A 106 7.27 -11.15 5.43
N PHE A 107 8.44 -10.79 4.94
CA PHE A 107 8.61 -9.59 4.12
C PHE A 107 7.78 -9.66 2.83
N MET A 108 7.79 -10.80 2.13
CA MET A 108 6.97 -11.01 0.93
C MET A 108 5.47 -11.02 1.25
N LEU A 109 5.08 -11.60 2.39
CA LEU A 109 3.69 -11.58 2.84
C LEU A 109 3.21 -10.14 3.15
N ALA A 110 4.04 -9.35 3.84
CA ALA A 110 3.77 -7.93 4.11
C ALA A 110 3.64 -7.12 2.81
N LEU A 111 4.53 -7.33 1.84
CA LEU A 111 4.43 -6.72 0.51
C LEU A 111 3.17 -7.16 -0.24
N GLY A 112 2.83 -8.44 -0.23
CA GLY A 112 1.61 -8.95 -0.86
C GLY A 112 0.35 -8.32 -0.29
N LEU A 113 0.26 -8.24 1.05
CA LEU A 113 -0.85 -7.57 1.75
C LEU A 113 -0.95 -6.09 1.41
N SER A 114 0.16 -5.42 1.18
CA SER A 114 0.19 -4.00 0.86
C SER A 114 -0.40 -3.64 -0.51
N LEU A 115 -0.61 -4.62 -1.40
CA LEU A 115 -1.29 -4.43 -2.68
C LEU A 115 -2.82 -4.35 -2.52
N VAL A 116 -3.38 -4.90 -1.43
CA VAL A 116 -4.84 -4.97 -1.24
C VAL A 116 -5.49 -3.58 -1.22
N PRO A 117 -4.97 -2.57 -0.49
CA PRO A 117 -5.53 -1.22 -0.53
C PRO A 117 -5.57 -0.61 -1.93
N MET A 118 -4.52 -0.84 -2.75
CA MET A 118 -4.48 -0.38 -4.14
C MET A 118 -5.59 -1.02 -4.98
N LEU A 119 -5.79 -2.33 -4.85
CA LEU A 119 -6.87 -3.05 -5.53
C LEU A 119 -8.25 -2.51 -5.14
N ILE A 120 -8.44 -2.20 -3.84
CA ILE A 120 -9.67 -1.59 -3.34
C ILE A 120 -9.87 -0.21 -3.97
N CYS A 121 -8.84 0.65 -4.01
CA CYS A 121 -8.94 1.98 -4.62
C CYS A 121 -9.32 1.89 -6.11
N GLU A 122 -8.68 0.99 -6.87
CA GLU A 122 -8.94 0.80 -8.29
C GLU A 122 -10.35 0.26 -8.54
N LEU A 123 -10.82 -0.69 -7.73
CA LEU A 123 -12.17 -1.22 -7.80
C LEU A 123 -13.22 -0.12 -7.52
N LEU A 124 -12.98 0.72 -6.51
CA LEU A 124 -13.86 1.85 -6.20
C LEU A 124 -13.96 2.85 -7.36
N LYS A 125 -12.84 3.20 -7.98
CA LYS A 125 -12.84 4.09 -9.15
C LYS A 125 -13.60 3.50 -10.31
N TYR A 126 -13.41 2.20 -10.57
CA TYR A 126 -14.13 1.50 -11.63
C TYR A 126 -15.65 1.60 -11.43
N PHE A 127 -16.14 1.30 -10.22
CA PHE A 127 -17.57 1.42 -9.89
C PHE A 127 -18.08 2.86 -10.02
N LEU A 128 -17.33 3.84 -9.49
CA LEU A 128 -17.73 5.25 -9.54
C LEU A 128 -17.81 5.77 -10.98
N ASN A 129 -16.83 5.44 -11.81
CA ASN A 129 -16.83 5.84 -13.22
C ASN A 129 -17.98 5.20 -14.00
N HIS A 130 -18.31 3.93 -13.73
CA HIS A 130 -19.47 3.27 -14.34
C HIS A 130 -20.81 3.89 -13.92
N ILE A 131 -20.96 4.28 -12.65
CA ILE A 131 -22.17 4.96 -12.15
C ILE A 131 -22.32 6.34 -12.79
N ASP A 132 -21.23 7.10 -12.93
CA ASP A 132 -21.25 8.43 -13.57
C ASP A 132 -21.61 8.32 -15.06
N LEU A 133 -21.06 7.33 -15.77
CA LEU A 133 -21.42 7.02 -17.16
C LEU A 133 -22.90 6.65 -17.30
N SER A 134 -23.44 5.83 -16.40
CA SER A 134 -24.86 5.45 -16.41
C SER A 134 -25.78 6.65 -16.17
N ARG A 135 -25.39 7.60 -15.31
CA ARG A 135 -26.17 8.84 -15.09
C ARG A 135 -26.14 9.76 -16.31
N LYS A 136 -24.99 9.90 -16.97
CA LYS A 136 -24.84 10.74 -18.17
C LYS A 136 -25.64 10.23 -19.38
N HIS A 137 -25.87 8.93 -19.48
CA HIS A 137 -26.70 8.36 -20.56
C HIS A 137 -28.21 8.43 -20.26
N ALA A 138 -28.59 8.69 -19.01
CA ALA A 138 -29.98 8.78 -18.57
C ALA A 138 -30.53 10.23 -18.54
N ALA A 139 -29.68 11.22 -18.85
CA ALA A 139 -30.01 12.65 -18.93
C ALA A 139 -29.92 13.13 -20.38
#